data_AF-A0A793IKX0-F1
#
_entry.id   AF-A0A793IKX0-F1
#
_cell.length_a   1.000
_cell.length_b   1.000
_cell.length_c   1.000
_cell.angle_alpha   90.00
_cell.angle_beta   90.00
_cell.angle_gamma   90.00
#
_symmetry.space_group_name_H-M   'P 1'
#
loop_
_entity.id
_entity.type
_entity.pdbx_description
1 polymer ?
#
loop_
_entity_poly.entity_id
_entity_poly.type
_entity_poly.pdbx_seq_one_letter_code
_entity_poly.pdbx_strand_id
1 'polypeptide(L)' 'GYVLSKGKDIEGIGDEDLVNYIDVGATYYFNKNMSAFVDYKINQLDSDNKLNINNDDIVAVGMTYQF' A
#
# COMPACT_ATOMS: atom_id res chain seq x y z
N GLY A 1 6.01 5.10 -2.98
CA GLY A 1 6.18 4.71 -4.39
C GLY A 1 4.84 4.53 -5.10
N TYR A 2 4.81 3.92 -6.29
CA TYR A 2 3.57 3.50 -6.96
C TYR A 2 3.65 2.01 -7.24
N VAL A 3 2.59 1.27 -6.92
CA VAL A 3 2.53 -0.18 -7.14
C VAL A 3 1.23 -0.51 -7.86
N LEU A 4 1.38 -1.19 -9.01
CA LEU A 4 0.28 -1.73 -9.80
C LEU A 4 0.54 -3.20 -10.12
N SER A 5 -0.45 -4.04 -9.87
CA SER A 5 -0.49 -5.42 -10.29
C SER A 5 -1.87 -5.74 -10.85
N LYS A 6 -1.89 -6.29 -12.06
CA LYS A 6 -3.12 -6.63 -12.77
C LYS A 6 -3.16 -8.12 -13.05
N GLY A 7 -4.27 -8.76 -12.67
CA GLY A 7 -4.58 -10.13 -13.06
C GLY A 7 -5.25 -10.13 -14.43
N LYS A 8 -4.84 -11.06 -15.29
CA LYS A 8 -5.44 -11.27 -16.60
C LYS A 8 -6.08 -12.65 -16.67
N ASP A 9 -7.15 -12.75 -17.44
CA ASP A 9 -7.89 -14.01 -17.67
C ASP A 9 -8.30 -14.73 -16.37
N ILE A 10 -8.79 -13.97 -15.37
CA ILE A 10 -9.30 -14.54 -14.13
C ILE A 10 -10.63 -15.24 -14.44
N GLU A 11 -10.71 -16.54 -14.12
CA GLU A 11 -11.84 -17.40 -14.44
C GLU A 11 -13.17 -16.80 -13.91
N GLY A 12 -14.10 -16.49 -14.81
CA GLY A 12 -15.41 -15.90 -14.50
C GLY A 12 -15.43 -14.40 -14.22
N ILE A 13 -14.28 -13.72 -14.23
CA ILE A 13 -14.15 -12.30 -13.83
C ILE A 13 -13.53 -11.44 -14.94
N GLY A 14 -12.54 -11.99 -15.67
CA GLY A 14 -11.80 -11.31 -16.73
C GLY A 14 -10.53 -10.64 -16.22
N ASP A 15 -10.21 -9.46 -16.77
CA ASP A 15 -9.04 -8.66 -16.38
C ASP A 15 -9.40 -7.70 -15.24
N GLU A 16 -8.70 -7.78 -14.11
CA GLU A 16 -8.99 -6.98 -12.93
C GLU A 16 -7.71 -6.59 -12.17
N ASP A 17 -7.70 -5.41 -11.56
CA ASP A 17 -6.56 -4.92 -10.79
C ASP A 17 -6.51 -5.63 -9.42
N LEU A 18 -5.37 -6.27 -9.11
CA LEU A 18 -5.17 -7.01 -7.87
C LEU A 18 -4.59 -6.11 -6.77
N VAL A 19 -3.75 -5.17 -7.17
CA VAL A 19 -3.08 -4.21 -6.30
C VAL A 19 -2.91 -2.92 -7.08
N ASN A 20 -3.42 -1.81 -6.56
CA ASN A 20 -3.17 -0.50 -7.14
C ASN A 20 -3.12 0.52 -6.00
N TYR A 21 -1.92 1.02 -5.67
CA TYR A 21 -1.80 2.04 -4.62
C TYR A 21 -0.62 2.97 -4.85
N ILE A 22 -0.78 4.17 -4.32
CA ILE A 22 0.30 5.13 -4.16
C ILE A 22 0.69 5.11 -2.70
N ASP A 23 1.99 5.00 -2.45
CA ASP A 23 2.59 5.05 -1.14
C ASP A 23 3.39 6.34 -1.00
N VAL A 24 3.12 7.10 0.04
CA VAL A 24 3.84 8.32 0.36
C VAL A 24 4.26 8.27 1.82
N GLY A 25 5.55 8.48 2.05
CA GLY A 25 6.14 8.21 3.34
C GLY A 25 7.32 9.10 3.64
N ALA A 26 7.55 9.33 4.93
CA ALA A 26 8.69 10.06 5.44
C ALA A 26 9.24 9.36 6.67
N THR A 27 10.57 9.20 6.70
CA THR A 27 11.29 8.69 7.86
C THR A 27 12.18 9.79 8.43
N TYR A 28 12.06 10.05 9.73
CA TYR A 28 12.93 10.94 10.48
C TYR A 28 13.93 10.13 11.30
N TYR A 29 15.21 10.41 11.09
CA TYR A 29 16.31 9.75 11.81
C TYR A 29 16.78 10.64 12.96
N PHE A 30 16.55 10.22 14.19
CA PHE A 30 17.05 10.93 15.37
C PHE A 30 18.55 10.69 15.57
N ASN A 31 19.00 9.46 15.33
CA ASN A 31 20.40 9.06 15.36
C ASN A 31 20.57 7.75 14.55
N LYS A 32 21.79 7.19 14.51
CA LYS A 32 22.09 5.94 13.76
C LYS A 32 21.28 4.72 14.23
N ASN A 33 20.76 4.76 15.45
CA ASN A 33 20.11 3.65 16.14
C ASN A 33 18.61 3.89 16.35
N MET A 34 18.06 5.05 15.97
CA MET A 34 16.66 5.40 16.23
C MET A 34 16.06 6.24 15.10
N SER A 35 14.93 5.78 14.58
CA SER A 35 14.13 6.49 13.59
C SER A 35 12.63 6.40 13.91
N ALA A 36 11.87 7.37 13.41
CA ALA A 36 10.41 7.31 13.34
C ALA A 36 9.97 7.45 11.89
N PHE A 37 8.88 6.81 11.51
CA PHE A 37 8.33 6.89 10.17
C PHE A 37 6.82 7.10 10.20
N VAL A 38 6.34 7.76 9.15
CA VAL A 38 4.93 7.85 8.80
C VAL A 38 4.81 7.49 7.32
N ASP A 39 3.97 6.52 7.03
CA ASP A 39 3.66 6.07 5.68
C ASP A 39 2.15 6.10 5.49
N TYR A 40 1.72 6.57 4.31
CA TYR A 40 0.34 6.59 3.90
C TYR A 40 0.19 5.90 2.55
N LYS A 41 -0.55 4.79 2.57
CA LYS A 41 -0.91 4.01 1.41
C LYS A 41 -2.31 4.42 0.97
N ILE A 42 -2.36 5.15 -0.14
CA ILE A 42 -3.58 5.58 -0.82
C ILE A 42 -3.95 4.49 -1.82
N ASN A 43 -5.07 3.82 -1.58
CA ASN A 43 -5.56 2.74 -2.38
C ASN A 43 -6.35 3.29 -3.58
N GLN A 44 -6.02 2.80 -4.77
CA GLN A 44 -6.56 3.27 -6.04
C GLN A 44 -7.47 2.21 -6.69
N LEU A 45 -7.78 1.13 -5.97
CA LEU A 45 -8.75 0.13 -6.42
C LEU A 45 -10.18 0.69 -6.36
N ASP A 46 -10.99 0.29 -7.33
CA ASP A 46 -12.42 0.65 -7.34
C ASP A 46 -13.15 -0.07 -6.18
N SER A 47 -14.13 0.62 -5.59
CA SER A 47 -14.99 0.06 -4.54
C SER A 47 -15.86 -1.08 -5.04
N ASP A 48 -16.19 -1.09 -6.33
CA ASP A 48 -17.02 -2.13 -6.94
C ASP A 48 -16.18 -3.20 -7.66
N ASN A 49 -14.91 -3.38 -7.27
CA ASN A 49 -14.05 -4.39 -7.90
C ASN A 49 -14.63 -5.80 -7.73
N LYS A 50 -14.63 -6.57 -8.81
CA LYS A 50 -15.29 -7.88 -8.88
C LYS A 50 -14.64 -8.94 -8.00
N LEU A 51 -13.40 -8.71 -7.57
CA LEU A 51 -12.64 -9.59 -6.70
C LEU A 51 -12.90 -9.34 -5.22
N ASN A 52 -13.69 -8.31 -4.90
CA ASN A 52 -13.99 -7.87 -3.53
C ASN A 52 -12.71 -7.67 -2.68
N ILE A 53 -11.65 -7.18 -3.32
CA ILE A 53 -10.37 -6.87 -2.68
C ILE A 53 -10.53 -5.56 -1.93
N ASN A 54 -9.93 -5.48 -0.74
CA ASN A 54 -10.04 -4.28 0.09
C ASN A 54 -9.43 -3.06 -0.62
N ASN A 55 -10.24 -2.03 -0.81
CA ASN A 55 -9.89 -0.76 -1.44
C ASN A 55 -9.70 0.38 -0.41
N ASP A 56 -9.68 0.05 0.89
CA ASP A 56 -9.42 1.04 1.94
C ASP A 56 -7.97 1.55 1.91
N ASP A 57 -7.81 2.81 2.29
CA ASP A 57 -6.53 3.43 2.57
C ASP A 57 -5.92 2.92 3.89
N ILE A 58 -4.59 2.92 3.99
CA ILE A 58 -3.87 2.50 5.19
C ILE A 58 -2.87 3.57 5.61
N VAL A 59 -2.92 3.97 6.88
CA VAL A 59 -1.93 4.84 7.50
C VAL A 59 -1.10 4.02 8.48
N ALA A 60 0.23 4.10 8.37
CA ALA A 60 1.18 3.48 9.28
C ALA A 60 2.05 4.56 9.94
N VAL A 61 2.20 4.46 11.26
CA VAL A 61 3.14 5.27 12.03
C VAL A 61 3.93 4.35 12.95
N GLY A 62 5.23 4.59 13.07
CA GLY A 62 6.07 3.71 13.86
C GLY A 62 7.40 4.33 14.26
N MET A 63 8.05 3.67 15.21
CA MET A 63 9.41 3.96 15.62
C MET A 63 10.23 2.69 15.59
N THR A 64 11.46 2.80 15.11
CA THR A 64 12.41 1.69 15.02
C THR A 64 13.64 2.04 15.85
N TYR A 65 14.07 1.09 16.69
CA TYR A 65 15.31 1.18 17.44
C TYR A 65 16.17 -0.05 17.16
N GLN A 66 17.47 0.15 16.89
CA GLN A 66 18.42 -0.91 16.55
C GLN A 66 19.60 -0.92 17.52
N PHE A 67 19.88 -2.09 18.11
CA PHE A 67 20.96 -2.34 19.08
C PHE A 67 22.25 -2.84 18.44
#